data_AF-A0A6C0CYK0-F1
#
_entry.id   AF-A0A6C0CYK0-F1
#
_cell.length_a   1.000
_cell.length_b   1.000
_cell.length_c   1.000
_cell.angle_alpha   90.00
_cell.angle_beta   90.00
_cell.angle_gamma   90.00
#
_symmetry.space_group_name_H-M   'P 1'
#
loop_
_entity.id
_entity.type
_entity.pdbx_description
1 polymer ?
#
loop_
_entity_poly.entity_id
_entity_poly.type
_entity_poly.pdbx_seq_one_letter_code
_entity_poly.pdbx_strand_id
1 'polypeptide(L)'
;MNIILEGNINFYEELNNLDSDDEDDNVCLLTNLPLDDNKITLPCNHSFNFFPLYKEVVNQKTGSFVGLEINRLSFNQIKCPYCRQKYDHLLPHIRLSDEMNYINGVNSPERLCMDFKDCAYIFKAGKNKGNNCPKTAFHSSNGCYCNTHQKNISNKIKKDDSVCLCKATLKTGKRKGEVCGLKIKGEGDYCKRHSSSV
;
A
#
# COMPACT_ATOMS: atom_id res chain seq x y z
N MET A 1 -40.32 -2.31 -25.85
CA MET A 1 -40.99 -1.01 -25.61
C MET A 1 -39.98 0.03 -26.06
N ASN A 2 -40.26 0.82 -27.10
CA ASN A 2 -39.32 1.84 -27.56
C ASN A 2 -39.71 3.16 -26.91
N ILE A 3 -38.81 3.76 -26.13
CA ILE A 3 -39.01 5.08 -25.54
C ILE A 3 -38.43 6.08 -26.54
N ILE A 4 -39.29 6.88 -27.16
CA ILE A 4 -38.89 7.94 -28.08
C ILE A 4 -38.99 9.26 -27.32
N LEU A 5 -37.87 9.98 -27.22
CA LEU A 5 -37.79 11.29 -26.58
C LEU A 5 -38.18 12.41 -27.57
N GLU A 6 -38.54 13.59 -27.06
CA GLU A 6 -38.78 14.76 -27.93
C GLU A 6 -37.55 15.03 -28.81
N GLY A 7 -37.75 15.17 -30.12
CA GLY A 7 -36.67 15.24 -31.11
C GLY A 7 -36.42 13.94 -31.90
N ASN A 8 -37.29 12.93 -31.77
CA ASN A 8 -37.23 11.68 -32.53
C ASN A 8 -35.97 10.83 -32.24
N ILE A 9 -35.38 11.02 -31.05
CA ILE A 9 -34.24 10.26 -30.57
C ILE A 9 -34.77 8.95 -29.97
N ASN A 10 -34.40 7.83 -30.57
CA ASN A 10 -34.70 6.50 -30.01
C ASN A 10 -33.66 6.17 -28.93
N PHE A 11 -34.09 6.24 -27.67
CA PHE A 11 -33.22 6.03 -26.50
C PHE A 11 -32.46 4.70 -26.55
N TYR A 12 -33.07 3.63 -27.07
CA TYR A 12 -32.45 2.31 -27.15
C TYR A 12 -31.43 2.21 -28.28
N GLU A 13 -31.62 2.94 -29.38
CA GLU A 13 -30.62 3.02 -30.45
C GLU A 13 -29.37 3.76 -29.97
N GLU A 14 -29.55 4.85 -29.22
CA GLU A 14 -28.43 5.60 -28.64
C GLU A 14 -27.66 4.77 -27.60
N LEU A 15 -28.36 4.02 -26.74
CA LEU A 15 -27.72 3.10 -25.79
C LEU A 15 -26.87 2.03 -26.48
N ASN A 16 -27.39 1.41 -27.54
CA ASN A 16 -26.69 0.34 -28.25
C ASN A 16 -25.53 0.88 -29.12
N ASN A 17 -25.52 2.17 -29.45
CA ASN A 17 -24.43 2.82 -30.18
C ASN A 17 -23.20 3.12 -29.30
N LEU A 18 -23.30 2.95 -27.97
CA LEU A 18 -22.19 3.16 -27.02
C LEU A 18 -21.35 1.88 -26.80
N ASP A 19 -21.80 0.71 -27.27
CA ASP A 19 -21.15 -0.57 -27.00
C ASP A 19 -20.08 -0.93 -28.05
N SER A 20 -19.04 -0.09 -28.12
CA SER A 20 -17.78 -0.48 -28.73
C SER A 20 -16.59 0.13 -28.00
N ASP A 21 -16.51 -0.04 -26.69
CA ASP A 21 -15.28 0.20 -25.94
C ASP A 21 -15.08 -0.93 -24.93
N ASP A 22 -13.91 -1.55 -24.99
CA ASP A 22 -13.49 -2.75 -24.30
C ASP A 22 -13.95 -2.82 -22.82
N GLU A 23 -14.53 -3.97 -22.41
CA GLU A 23 -14.80 -4.32 -21.01
C GLU A 23 -13.47 -4.37 -20.23
N ASP A 24 -12.96 -3.20 -19.82
CA ASP A 24 -11.73 -3.10 -19.06
C ASP A 24 -12.04 -3.43 -17.60
N ASP A 25 -12.12 -4.73 -17.29
CA ASP A 25 -12.30 -5.34 -15.96
C ASP A 25 -11.24 -4.89 -14.91
N ASN A 26 -10.27 -4.08 -15.33
CA ASN A 26 -9.16 -3.58 -14.51
C ASN A 26 -9.45 -2.22 -13.85
N VAL A 27 -10.71 -1.83 -13.68
CA VAL A 27 -11.08 -0.57 -13.00
C VAL A 27 -11.64 -0.80 -11.59
N CYS A 28 -11.30 0.12 -10.69
CA CYS A 28 -11.81 0.19 -9.33
C CYS A 28 -13.24 0.75 -9.33
N LEU A 29 -14.21 -0.06 -8.87
CA LEU A 29 -15.64 0.28 -8.85
C LEU A 29 -16.03 1.43 -7.90
N LEU A 30 -15.08 1.96 -7.12
CA LEU A 30 -15.29 3.14 -6.25
C LEU A 30 -14.80 4.44 -6.87
N THR A 31 -13.73 4.38 -7.66
CA THR A 31 -13.02 5.58 -8.14
C THR A 31 -12.99 5.68 -9.65
N ASN A 32 -13.38 4.62 -10.37
CA ASN A 32 -13.22 4.48 -11.83
C ASN A 32 -11.77 4.72 -12.28
N LEU A 33 -10.81 4.38 -11.42
CA LEU A 33 -9.37 4.42 -11.72
C LEU A 33 -8.86 2.99 -11.89
N PRO A 34 -7.75 2.77 -12.61
CA PRO A 34 -7.15 1.45 -12.72
C PRO A 34 -6.89 0.79 -11.36
N LEU A 35 -7.07 -0.52 -11.30
CA LEU A 35 -6.76 -1.33 -10.13
C LEU A 35 -5.24 -1.40 -9.92
N ASP A 36 -4.79 -1.08 -8.72
CA ASP A 36 -3.37 -1.09 -8.36
C ASP A 36 -2.91 -2.47 -7.86
N ASP A 37 -1.60 -2.62 -7.62
CA ASP A 37 -1.00 -3.86 -7.10
C ASP A 37 -1.58 -4.29 -5.74
N ASN A 38 -2.16 -3.35 -5.01
CA ASN A 38 -2.81 -3.55 -3.72
C ASN A 38 -4.32 -3.68 -3.83
N LYS A 39 -4.86 -3.98 -5.02
CA LYS A 39 -6.28 -4.28 -5.20
C LYS A 39 -6.74 -5.41 -4.29
N ILE A 40 -7.99 -5.34 -3.87
CA ILE A 40 -8.66 -6.34 -3.05
C ILE A 40 -9.97 -6.73 -3.69
N THR A 41 -10.23 -8.04 -3.74
CA THR A 41 -11.47 -8.61 -4.26
C THR A 41 -12.27 -9.16 -3.08
N LEU A 42 -13.45 -8.61 -2.86
CA LEU A 42 -14.36 -9.11 -1.82
C LEU A 42 -15.01 -10.43 -2.26
N PRO A 43 -15.63 -11.23 -1.37
CA PRO A 43 -16.25 -12.50 -1.75
C PRO A 43 -17.44 -12.40 -2.71
N CYS A 44 -17.95 -11.19 -2.99
CA CYS A 44 -18.92 -10.92 -4.07
C CYS A 44 -18.24 -10.70 -5.43
N ASN A 45 -16.94 -10.95 -5.56
CA ASN A 45 -16.11 -10.73 -6.75
C ASN A 45 -15.94 -9.25 -7.16
N HIS A 46 -16.45 -8.30 -6.39
CA HIS A 46 -16.18 -6.88 -6.62
C HIS A 46 -14.77 -6.52 -6.17
N SER A 47 -14.02 -5.90 -7.08
CA SER A 47 -12.64 -5.49 -6.86
C SER A 47 -12.50 -3.99 -6.67
N PHE A 48 -11.66 -3.59 -5.72
CA PHE A 48 -11.43 -2.21 -5.36
C PHE A 48 -9.94 -1.96 -5.09
N ASN A 49 -9.50 -0.72 -5.28
CA ASN A 49 -8.25 -0.26 -4.68
C ASN A 49 -8.43 -0.20 -3.16
N PHE A 50 -7.43 -0.70 -2.44
CA PHE A 50 -7.54 -0.87 -0.99
C PHE A 50 -7.80 0.43 -0.25
N PHE A 51 -7.13 1.52 -0.64
CA PHE A 51 -7.26 2.79 0.07
C PHE A 51 -8.65 3.44 -0.06
N PRO A 52 -9.25 3.55 -1.27
CA PRO A 52 -10.66 3.93 -1.41
C PRO A 52 -11.61 3.04 -0.62
N LEU A 53 -11.43 1.71 -0.68
CA LEU A 53 -12.27 0.77 0.06
C LEU A 53 -12.15 0.98 1.58
N TYR A 54 -10.93 1.17 2.07
CA TYR A 54 -10.68 1.46 3.49
C TYR A 54 -11.43 2.72 3.94
N LYS A 55 -11.34 3.82 3.19
CA LYS A 55 -12.06 5.07 3.53
C LYS A 55 -13.57 4.84 3.60
N GLU A 56 -14.11 4.11 2.64
CA GLU A 56 -15.53 3.78 2.61
C GLU A 56 -15.95 2.91 3.80
N VAL A 57 -15.20 1.86 4.14
CA VAL A 57 -15.50 1.02 5.32
C VAL A 57 -15.36 1.80 6.63
N VAL A 58 -14.41 2.72 6.74
CA VAL A 58 -14.32 3.64 7.88
C VAL A 58 -15.59 4.47 7.99
N ASN A 59 -16.05 5.08 6.90
CA ASN A 59 -17.29 5.86 6.89
C ASN A 59 -18.53 5.03 7.28
N GLN A 60 -18.61 3.78 6.81
CA GLN A 60 -19.69 2.85 7.17
C GLN A 60 -19.71 2.47 8.66
N LYS A 61 -18.57 2.56 9.36
CA LYS A 61 -18.42 2.12 10.76
C LYS A 61 -18.36 3.26 11.75
N THR A 62 -17.78 4.39 11.36
CA THR A 62 -17.49 5.51 12.25
C THR A 62 -18.01 6.85 11.73
N GLY A 63 -18.65 6.87 10.56
CA GLY A 63 -19.18 8.11 9.98
C GLY A 63 -20.33 8.71 10.79
N SER A 64 -20.60 10.00 10.57
CA SER A 64 -21.63 10.75 11.29
C SER A 64 -23.05 10.18 11.13
N PHE A 65 -23.31 9.45 10.03
CA PHE A 65 -24.62 8.92 9.68
C PHE A 65 -24.81 7.43 10.01
N VAL A 66 -23.84 6.79 10.69
CA VAL A 66 -23.95 5.37 11.09
C VAL A 66 -25.20 5.10 11.94
N GLY A 67 -25.64 6.09 12.72
CA GLY A 67 -26.89 6.01 13.48
C GLY A 67 -28.14 5.85 12.62
N LEU A 68 -28.13 6.35 11.39
CA LEU A 68 -29.24 6.31 10.43
C LEU A 68 -29.24 5.06 9.54
N GLU A 69 -28.16 4.27 9.59
CA GLU A 69 -28.07 3.05 8.80
C GLU A 69 -29.03 2.00 9.35
N ILE A 70 -30.01 1.60 8.54
CA ILE A 70 -30.98 0.55 8.87
C ILE A 70 -30.26 -0.81 8.94
N ASN A 71 -29.31 -1.03 8.03
CA ASN A 71 -28.62 -2.30 7.88
C ASN A 71 -27.25 -2.32 8.58
N ARG A 72 -27.27 -2.13 9.90
CA ARG A 72 -26.06 -1.97 10.74
C ARG A 72 -25.11 -3.17 10.67
N LEU A 73 -23.81 -2.89 10.74
CA LEU A 73 -22.76 -3.91 10.70
C LEU A 73 -22.37 -4.33 12.12
N SER A 74 -22.24 -5.64 12.34
CA SER A 74 -21.59 -6.17 13.55
C SER A 74 -20.11 -5.75 13.59
N PHE A 75 -19.47 -5.83 14.75
CA PHE A 75 -18.08 -5.40 14.93
C PHE A 75 -17.12 -5.97 13.88
N ASN A 76 -17.19 -7.28 13.63
CA ASN A 76 -16.35 -8.04 12.70
C ASN A 76 -16.89 -8.10 11.26
N GLN A 77 -17.88 -7.28 10.91
CA GLN A 77 -18.49 -7.29 9.58
C GLN A 77 -18.11 -6.08 8.73
N ILE A 78 -18.00 -6.26 7.41
CA ILE A 78 -17.94 -5.15 6.44
C ILE A 78 -19.06 -5.28 5.40
N LYS A 79 -19.43 -4.16 4.76
CA LYS A 79 -20.43 -4.11 3.69
C LYS A 79 -19.74 -3.75 2.37
N CYS A 80 -19.95 -4.54 1.33
CA CYS A 80 -19.46 -4.19 -0.01
C CYS A 80 -20.07 -2.84 -0.44
N PRO A 81 -19.27 -1.86 -0.88
CA PRO A 81 -19.79 -0.58 -1.33
C PRO A 81 -20.69 -0.67 -2.58
N TYR A 82 -20.41 -1.66 -3.44
CA TYR A 82 -21.11 -1.86 -4.70
C TYR A 82 -22.42 -2.63 -4.51
N CYS A 83 -22.34 -3.91 -4.12
CA CYS A 83 -23.53 -4.78 -4.00
C CYS A 83 -24.20 -4.77 -2.62
N ARG A 84 -23.64 -4.08 -1.62
CA ARG A 84 -24.16 -3.99 -0.23
C ARG A 84 -24.25 -5.31 0.53
N GLN A 85 -23.69 -6.41 0.01
CA GLN A 85 -23.59 -7.67 0.74
C GLN A 85 -22.63 -7.53 1.92
N LYS A 86 -22.97 -8.18 3.04
CA LYS A 86 -22.17 -8.20 4.26
C LYS A 86 -21.25 -9.42 4.31
N TYR A 87 -20.09 -9.25 4.93
CA TYR A 87 -19.13 -10.32 5.17
C TYR A 87 -18.60 -10.27 6.60
N ASP A 88 -18.37 -11.44 7.19
CA ASP A 88 -17.90 -11.62 8.57
C ASP A 88 -16.37 -11.58 8.68
N HIS A 89 -15.74 -10.60 8.05
CA HIS A 89 -14.32 -10.31 8.20
C HIS A 89 -14.04 -8.82 8.09
N LEU A 90 -12.96 -8.38 8.72
CA LEU A 90 -12.42 -7.03 8.61
C LEU A 90 -11.49 -6.91 7.41
N LEU A 91 -11.22 -5.67 6.99
CA LEU A 91 -10.22 -5.41 5.97
C LEU A 91 -8.83 -5.89 6.45
N PRO A 92 -7.94 -6.29 5.52
CA PRO A 92 -6.58 -6.70 5.84
C PRO A 92 -5.85 -5.75 6.80
N HIS A 93 -5.09 -6.32 7.74
CA HIS A 93 -4.38 -5.57 8.78
C HIS A 93 -3.11 -4.87 8.24
N ILE A 94 -3.28 -3.93 7.31
CA ILE A 94 -2.20 -3.20 6.63
C ILE A 94 -2.38 -1.68 6.71
N ARG A 95 -1.30 -0.95 6.40
CA ARG A 95 -1.25 0.52 6.39
C ARG A 95 -0.40 1.00 5.21
N LEU A 96 -1.06 1.35 4.10
CA LEU A 96 -0.38 1.76 2.86
C LEU A 96 0.29 3.13 2.97
N SER A 97 -0.34 4.06 3.68
CA SER A 97 0.10 5.44 3.82
C SER A 97 -0.02 5.93 5.26
N ASP A 98 0.59 7.08 5.55
CA ASP A 98 0.49 7.68 6.88
C ASP A 98 -0.93 8.20 7.22
N GLU A 99 -1.79 8.38 6.22
CA GLU A 99 -3.19 8.76 6.38
C GLU A 99 -4.07 7.60 6.92
N MET A 100 -3.57 6.37 6.83
CA MET A 100 -4.29 5.20 7.32
C MET A 100 -3.97 4.93 8.78
N ASN A 101 -4.94 4.42 9.53
CA ASN A 101 -4.78 4.01 10.92
C ASN A 101 -5.31 2.60 11.12
N TYR A 102 -4.90 1.96 12.21
CA TYR A 102 -5.53 0.73 12.66
C TYR A 102 -6.76 1.09 13.49
N ILE A 103 -7.94 0.79 12.97
CA ILE A 103 -9.22 1.12 13.57
C ILE A 103 -9.92 -0.19 13.93
N ASN A 104 -10.30 -0.30 15.20
CA ASN A 104 -11.02 -1.46 15.71
C ASN A 104 -12.37 -1.62 15.00
N GLY A 105 -12.63 -2.82 14.47
CA GLY A 105 -13.85 -3.11 13.72
C GLY A 105 -13.81 -2.66 12.24
N VAL A 106 -12.65 -2.19 11.75
CA VAL A 106 -12.41 -1.85 10.34
C VAL A 106 -11.26 -2.69 9.75
N ASN A 107 -10.05 -2.56 10.30
CA ASN A 107 -8.84 -3.29 9.88
C ASN A 107 -8.04 -3.79 11.09
N SER A 108 -8.68 -3.92 12.25
CA SER A 108 -8.10 -4.38 13.51
C SER A 108 -9.19 -5.00 14.38
N PRO A 109 -8.91 -6.07 15.14
CA PRO A 109 -7.63 -6.78 15.29
C PRO A 109 -7.30 -7.71 14.13
N GLU A 110 -5.99 -8.00 13.91
CA GLU A 110 -5.48 -8.85 12.82
C GLU A 110 -6.18 -10.20 12.72
N ARG A 111 -6.49 -10.85 13.85
CA ARG A 111 -7.19 -12.14 13.92
C ARG A 111 -8.59 -12.18 13.30
N LEU A 112 -9.21 -11.03 13.06
CA LEU A 112 -10.54 -10.90 12.46
C LEU A 112 -10.47 -10.35 11.03
N CYS A 113 -9.26 -10.03 10.55
CA CYS A 113 -9.05 -9.49 9.22
C CYS A 113 -8.99 -10.62 8.21
N MET A 114 -9.43 -10.36 6.98
CA MET A 114 -9.21 -11.29 5.88
C MET A 114 -7.75 -11.36 5.48
N ASP A 115 -7.37 -12.48 4.87
CA ASP A 115 -6.07 -12.67 4.26
C ASP A 115 -5.86 -11.71 3.09
N PHE A 116 -4.58 -11.43 2.77
CA PHE A 116 -4.25 -10.53 1.69
C PHE A 116 -3.01 -10.98 0.91
N LYS A 117 -1.83 -10.50 1.29
CA LYS A 117 -0.56 -10.88 0.66
C LYS A 117 0.44 -11.28 1.72
N ASP A 118 1.33 -12.20 1.36
CA ASP A 118 2.40 -12.66 2.25
C ASP A 118 3.66 -11.79 2.14
N CYS A 119 4.35 -11.61 3.26
CA CYS A 119 5.58 -10.85 3.28
C CYS A 119 6.75 -11.65 2.69
N ALA A 120 7.32 -11.14 1.60
CA ALA A 120 8.46 -11.75 0.91
C ALA A 120 9.82 -11.65 1.67
N TYR A 121 9.81 -11.19 2.93
CA TYR A 121 11.04 -11.01 3.70
C TYR A 121 11.53 -12.35 4.26
N ILE A 122 12.76 -12.72 3.91
CA ILE A 122 13.46 -13.88 4.45
C ILE A 122 14.39 -13.45 5.59
N PHE A 123 14.23 -14.04 6.77
CA PHE A 123 15.09 -13.74 7.91
C PHE A 123 16.53 -14.25 7.66
N LYS A 124 17.52 -13.37 7.81
CA LYS A 124 18.94 -13.70 7.59
C LYS A 124 19.66 -14.25 8.83
N ALA A 125 19.05 -14.10 10.02
CA ALA A 125 19.63 -14.49 11.30
C ALA A 125 18.54 -14.81 12.34
N GLY A 126 18.94 -15.38 13.47
CA GLY A 126 18.06 -15.72 14.59
C GLY A 126 17.32 -17.05 14.41
N LYS A 127 16.35 -17.31 15.30
CA LYS A 127 15.59 -18.57 15.34
C LYS A 127 14.79 -18.87 14.06
N ASN A 128 14.37 -17.83 13.34
CA ASN A 128 13.57 -17.94 12.13
C ASN A 128 14.41 -17.83 10.84
N LYS A 129 15.75 -17.95 10.93
CA LYS A 129 16.63 -17.81 9.76
C LYS A 129 16.22 -18.74 8.63
N GLY A 130 16.13 -18.19 7.42
CA GLY A 130 15.71 -18.92 6.21
C GLY A 130 14.20 -18.97 5.99
N ASN A 131 13.37 -18.64 6.98
CA ASN A 131 11.92 -18.64 6.85
C ASN A 131 11.39 -17.27 6.39
N ASN A 132 10.21 -17.29 5.77
CA ASN A 132 9.44 -16.10 5.40
C ASN A 132 8.79 -15.45 6.63
N CYS A 133 8.53 -14.15 6.52
CA CYS A 133 7.77 -13.43 7.53
C CYS A 133 6.29 -13.82 7.48
N PRO A 134 5.68 -14.26 8.60
CA PRO A 134 4.30 -14.74 8.61
C PRO A 134 3.26 -13.60 8.67
N LYS A 135 3.66 -12.35 8.42
CA LYS A 135 2.78 -11.19 8.56
C LYS A 135 2.22 -10.78 7.20
N THR A 136 1.01 -10.25 7.23
CA THR A 136 0.37 -9.63 6.06
C THR A 136 1.22 -8.49 5.49
N ALA A 137 1.31 -8.45 4.16
CA ALA A 137 2.13 -7.54 3.39
C ALA A 137 1.33 -6.75 2.36
N PHE A 138 1.98 -5.77 1.76
CA PHE A 138 1.45 -4.99 0.65
C PHE A 138 2.58 -4.57 -0.28
N HIS A 139 2.25 -4.33 -1.55
CA HIS A 139 3.18 -3.81 -2.54
C HIS A 139 3.48 -2.34 -2.28
N SER A 140 4.77 -2.04 -2.26
CA SER A 140 5.32 -0.69 -2.22
C SER A 140 6.49 -0.61 -3.21
N SER A 141 7.10 0.56 -3.37
CA SER A 141 8.27 0.76 -4.25
C SER A 141 9.45 -0.17 -3.92
N ASN A 142 9.55 -0.60 -2.67
CA ASN A 142 10.61 -1.50 -2.22
C ASN A 142 10.30 -2.99 -2.46
N GLY A 143 9.07 -3.33 -2.86
CA GLY A 143 8.58 -4.71 -2.99
C GLY A 143 7.41 -5.02 -2.05
N CYS A 144 7.04 -6.31 -1.97
CA CYS A 144 5.90 -6.78 -1.17
C CYS A 144 6.35 -7.19 0.25
N TYR A 145 6.14 -6.30 1.22
CA TYR A 145 6.56 -6.51 2.60
C TYR A 145 5.52 -6.00 3.61
N CYS A 146 5.57 -6.55 4.82
CA CYS A 146 4.74 -6.08 5.94
C CYS A 146 5.17 -4.69 6.41
N ASN A 147 4.28 -3.98 7.12
CA ASN A 147 4.51 -2.63 7.63
C ASN A 147 5.87 -2.44 8.33
N THR A 148 6.28 -3.41 9.14
CA THR A 148 7.57 -3.36 9.84
C THR A 148 8.75 -3.46 8.88
N HIS A 149 8.69 -4.36 7.91
CA HIS A 149 9.76 -4.57 6.94
C HIS A 149 9.84 -3.44 5.92
N GLN A 150 8.71 -2.87 5.49
CA GLN A 150 8.70 -1.67 4.65
C GLN A 150 9.45 -0.52 5.34
N LYS A 151 9.13 -0.21 6.61
CA LYS A 151 9.84 0.82 7.38
C LYS A 151 11.32 0.53 7.53
N ASN A 152 11.69 -0.71 7.82
CA ASN A 152 13.09 -1.11 8.00
C ASN A 152 13.91 -1.00 6.71
N ILE A 153 13.32 -1.35 5.56
CA ILE A 153 13.99 -1.25 4.25
C ILE A 153 14.15 0.22 3.86
N SER A 154 13.09 1.03 3.98
CA SER A 154 13.15 2.47 3.71
C SER A 154 14.21 3.18 4.58
N ASN A 155 14.31 2.82 5.86
CA ASN A 155 15.33 3.38 6.75
C ASN A 155 16.75 2.94 6.38
N LYS A 156 16.94 1.73 5.84
CA LYS A 156 18.24 1.29 5.35
C LYS A 156 18.67 2.05 4.11
N ILE A 157 17.76 2.29 3.16
CA ILE A 157 18.02 3.06 1.95
C ILE A 157 18.40 4.50 2.31
N LYS A 158 17.61 5.19 3.14
CA LYS A 158 17.93 6.54 3.64
C LYS A 158 19.27 6.62 4.35
N LYS A 159 19.64 5.56 5.08
CA LYS A 159 20.93 5.49 5.77
C LYS A 159 22.10 5.32 4.79
N ASP A 160 21.90 4.65 3.66
CA ASP A 160 22.95 4.47 2.65
C ASP A 160 23.17 5.77 1.86
N ASP A 161 22.08 6.44 1.46
CA ASP A 161 22.13 7.74 0.77
C ASP A 161 22.76 8.87 1.61
N SER A 162 22.71 8.75 2.94
CA SER A 162 23.31 9.72 3.87
C SER A 162 24.75 9.40 4.28
N VAL A 163 25.36 8.33 3.74
CA VAL A 163 26.78 8.03 4.01
C VAL A 163 27.68 8.88 3.13
N CYS A 164 28.17 10.01 3.65
CA CYS A 164 29.29 10.73 3.04
C CYS A 164 30.60 9.95 3.25
N LEU A 165 31.31 9.63 2.16
CA LEU A 165 32.62 8.98 2.19
C LEU A 165 33.73 10.02 1.99
N CYS A 166 34.83 9.85 2.72
CA CYS A 166 35.99 10.72 2.62
C CYS A 166 36.64 10.62 1.24
N LYS A 167 36.73 11.77 0.56
CA LYS A 167 37.32 11.92 -0.79
C LYS A 167 38.84 12.09 -0.80
N ALA A 168 39.51 12.13 0.37
CA ALA A 168 40.96 12.29 0.43
C ALA A 168 41.71 11.09 -0.17
N THR A 169 42.71 11.37 -1.01
CA THR A 169 43.64 10.36 -1.54
C THR A 169 44.75 10.06 -0.53
N LEU A 170 45.00 8.79 -0.27
CA LEU A 170 46.02 8.34 0.68
C LEU A 170 47.43 8.58 0.11
N LYS A 171 48.25 9.37 0.83
CA LYS A 171 49.61 9.74 0.40
C LYS A 171 50.68 8.71 0.78
N THR A 172 50.38 7.79 1.71
CA THR A 172 51.33 6.84 2.29
C THR A 172 50.68 5.48 2.58
N GLY A 173 51.50 4.46 2.86
CA GLY A 173 51.05 3.11 3.22
C GLY A 173 50.71 2.21 2.03
N LYS A 174 50.20 1.02 2.33
CA LYS A 174 49.92 -0.04 1.33
C LYS A 174 48.85 0.32 0.30
N ARG A 175 47.94 1.25 0.65
CA ARG A 175 46.84 1.73 -0.20
C ARG A 175 47.10 3.13 -0.77
N LYS A 176 48.38 3.51 -0.93
CA LYS A 176 48.77 4.83 -1.45
C LYS A 176 48.20 5.04 -2.86
N GLY A 177 47.60 6.20 -3.10
CA GLY A 177 46.92 6.54 -4.35
C GLY A 177 45.43 6.20 -4.38
N GLU A 178 44.93 5.41 -3.43
CA GLU A 178 43.50 5.13 -3.30
C GLU A 178 42.78 6.20 -2.48
N VAL A 179 41.48 6.36 -2.73
CA VAL A 179 40.60 7.18 -1.88
C VAL A 179 40.43 6.55 -0.50
N CYS A 180 40.37 7.40 0.52
CA CYS A 180 40.27 7.00 1.91
C CYS A 180 39.04 6.13 2.16
N GLY A 181 37.87 6.54 1.67
CA GLY A 181 36.62 5.79 1.82
C GLY A 181 36.11 5.67 3.27
N LEU A 182 36.68 6.41 4.22
CA LEU A 182 36.17 6.46 5.60
C LEU A 182 34.84 7.20 5.66
N LYS A 183 33.87 6.66 6.40
CA LYS A 183 32.57 7.30 6.64
C LYS A 183 32.74 8.60 7.44
N ILE A 184 32.18 9.68 6.92
CA ILE A 184 32.17 11.00 7.56
C ILE A 184 30.96 11.06 8.49
N LYS A 185 31.17 11.50 9.74
CA LYS A 185 30.09 11.79 10.70
C LYS A 185 29.86 13.29 10.73
N GLY A 186 29.07 13.83 9.80
CA GLY A 186 28.76 15.26 9.67
C GLY A 186 28.76 15.75 8.22
N GLU A 187 28.53 17.06 8.04
CA GLU A 187 28.65 17.72 6.74
C GLU A 187 30.13 17.97 6.39
N GLY A 188 30.54 17.61 5.18
CA GLY A 188 31.90 17.80 4.67
C GLY A 188 32.41 16.65 3.79
N ASP A 189 33.53 16.89 3.11
CA ASP A 189 34.15 15.93 2.18
C ASP A 189 35.29 15.09 2.79
N TYR A 190 35.69 15.41 4.02
CA TYR A 190 36.86 14.81 4.68
C TYR A 190 36.53 14.24 6.06
N CYS A 191 37.05 13.04 6.36
CA CYS A 191 36.94 12.45 7.69
C CYS A 191 37.86 13.15 8.70
N LYS A 192 37.69 12.89 10.01
CA LYS A 192 38.52 13.49 11.08
C LYS A 192 40.04 13.33 10.93
N ARG A 193 40.51 12.33 10.17
CA ARG A 193 41.95 12.15 9.87
C ARG A 193 42.46 13.07 8.76
N HIS A 194 41.56 13.53 7.90
CA HIS A 194 41.85 14.36 6.74
C HIS A 194 41.20 15.76 6.82
N SER A 195 40.44 16.05 7.89
CA SER A 195 39.83 17.35 8.15
C SER A 195 40.87 18.46 8.40
N SER A 196 42.12 18.08 8.70
CA SER A 196 43.24 18.98 8.98
C SER A 196 44.29 19.00 7.85
N SER A 197 43.99 18.37 6.71
CA SER A 197 44.90 18.24 5.55
C SER A 197 44.52 19.16 4.39
N VAL A 198 43.67 20.15 4.64
CA VAL A 198 43.41 21.30 3.77
C VAL A 198 44.38 22.41 4.14
#